data_AF-A0A2E8J8R3-F1
#
_entry.id   AF-A0A2E8J8R3-F1
#
_cell.length_a   1.000
_cell.length_b   1.000
_cell.length_c   1.000
_cell.angle_alpha   90.00
_cell.angle_beta   90.00
_cell.angle_gamma   90.00
#
_symmetry.space_group_name_H-M   'P 1'
#
loop_
_entity.id
_entity.type
_entity.pdbx_description
1 polymer ?
#
loop_
_entity_poly.entity_id
_entity_poly.type
_entity_poly.pdbx_seq_one_letter_code
_entity_poly.pdbx_strand_id
1 'polypeptide(L)'
;TERMRIDSSGNVGIGTDSPSQILELKAATPRLCLNGTTADSFKGIEFDHNGTTYGSITHNQGAGDLTISSGDTGYGYFINFKTDNTEAMRIDSSGNVGIGTDSPSTYGTLAVSGTGSIINLTASSGTSALGFWESSTSRFFLASLDGSHGLAFIDGDGSSERMRIDSSGRVGIGTDSPEEILHIAAASETVGSRDGVLLQSTSSAAADTGLPIVFTVDIGGAHPNYGLASIAGRKESGTVDGSDAAGYLQFATGNTGGAIEEKMRIDSSGNVGIGTSSPTAQLHVSTAAGGGAISVGGNANTQYQYINLGSPIGGEKGWQIGRAASTATMAPAGGFYIYDMEGQTTGFCIDTSGNIGIGTTSPSTLLHVGGVITAAGYNLSSLSTLP
;
A
#
# COMPACT_ATOMS: atom_id res chain seq x y z
N THR A 1 -45.16 70.31 4.53
CA THR A 1 -45.01 68.97 5.11
C THR A 1 -44.26 69.08 6.41
N GLU A 2 -44.72 68.36 7.42
CA GLU A 2 -44.10 68.33 8.75
C GLU A 2 -42.68 67.76 8.65
N ARG A 3 -41.70 68.45 9.24
CA ARG A 3 -40.28 68.08 9.15
C ARG A 3 -39.81 67.29 10.36
N MET A 4 -40.37 67.58 11.52
CA MET A 4 -40.10 66.92 12.80
C MET A 4 -41.39 66.91 13.63
N ARG A 5 -41.70 65.77 14.26
CA ARG A 5 -42.82 65.59 15.20
C ARG A 5 -42.31 64.96 16.50
N ILE A 6 -42.86 65.39 17.63
CA ILE A 6 -42.82 64.65 18.90
C ILE A 6 -44.27 64.31 19.26
N ASP A 7 -44.60 63.03 19.37
CA ASP A 7 -45.97 62.59 19.69
C ASP A 7 -46.24 62.54 21.21
N SER A 8 -47.49 62.25 21.59
CA SER A 8 -47.90 62.14 23.00
C SER A 8 -47.26 60.96 23.74
N SER A 9 -46.67 60.01 23.02
CA SER A 9 -45.92 58.87 23.56
C SER A 9 -44.42 59.18 23.71
N GLY A 10 -43.96 60.35 23.26
CA GLY A 10 -42.57 60.79 23.33
C GLY A 10 -41.70 60.35 22.15
N ASN A 11 -42.29 59.78 21.09
CA ASN A 11 -41.55 59.38 19.90
C ASN A 11 -41.19 60.59 19.04
N VAL A 12 -39.94 60.63 18.56
CA VAL A 12 -39.42 61.67 17.66
C VAL A 12 -39.41 61.14 16.23
N GLY A 13 -40.25 61.71 15.37
CA GLY A 13 -40.24 61.46 13.92
C GLY A 13 -39.58 62.58 13.15
N ILE A 14 -38.66 62.27 12.23
CA ILE A 14 -38.11 63.22 11.25
C ILE A 14 -38.51 62.74 9.86
N GLY A 15 -39.38 63.50 9.18
CA GLY A 15 -39.97 63.11 7.88
C GLY A 15 -41.14 62.12 7.95
N THR A 16 -41.70 61.89 9.15
CA THR A 16 -42.93 61.10 9.38
C THR A 16 -43.83 61.84 10.38
N ASP A 17 -45.15 61.70 10.22
CA ASP A 17 -46.15 62.23 11.15
C ASP A 17 -46.67 61.16 12.13
N SER A 18 -46.31 59.90 11.94
CA SER A 18 -46.80 58.79 12.77
C SER A 18 -45.62 57.91 13.20
N PRO A 19 -44.68 58.44 14.00
CA PRO A 19 -43.50 57.68 14.40
C PRO A 19 -43.88 56.44 15.22
N SER A 20 -43.24 55.31 14.93
CA SER A 20 -43.48 54.01 15.56
C SER A 20 -42.41 53.59 16.56
N GLN A 21 -41.34 54.38 16.67
CA GLN A 21 -40.17 54.18 17.53
C GLN A 21 -39.76 55.50 18.17
N ILE A 22 -38.99 55.44 19.27
CA ILE A 22 -38.50 56.64 19.98
C ILE A 22 -37.78 57.62 19.04
N LEU A 23 -37.05 57.11 18.04
CA LEU A 23 -36.46 57.92 16.97
C LEU A 23 -36.70 57.23 15.62
N GLU A 24 -37.47 57.86 14.73
CA GLU A 24 -37.72 57.39 13.36
C GLU A 24 -37.26 58.44 12.33
N LEU A 25 -36.29 58.08 11.47
CA LEU A 25 -35.85 58.90 10.33
C LEU A 25 -36.47 58.34 9.04
N LYS A 26 -37.39 59.09 8.42
CA LYS A 26 -38.11 58.66 7.23
C LYS A 26 -37.84 59.58 6.04
N ALA A 27 -37.17 59.06 5.02
CA ALA A 27 -36.86 59.73 3.77
C ALA A 27 -36.68 58.70 2.64
N ALA A 28 -36.48 59.14 1.40
CA ALA A 28 -36.12 58.23 0.29
C ALA A 28 -34.75 57.55 0.51
N THR A 29 -33.82 58.26 1.18
CA THR A 29 -32.46 57.80 1.51
C THR A 29 -32.07 58.29 2.91
N PRO A 30 -32.70 57.76 3.98
CA PRO A 30 -32.44 58.22 5.34
C PRO A 30 -31.01 57.83 5.76
N ARG A 31 -30.31 58.76 6.43
CA ARG A 31 -28.95 58.52 6.95
C ARG A 31 -28.85 59.07 8.36
N LEU A 32 -28.28 58.27 9.27
CA LEU A 32 -27.78 58.74 10.56
C LEU A 32 -26.28 59.03 10.39
N CYS A 33 -25.88 60.29 10.57
CA CYS A 33 -24.49 60.71 10.50
C CYS A 33 -23.99 61.10 11.89
N LEU A 34 -22.93 60.43 12.35
CA LEU A 34 -22.27 60.72 13.62
C LEU A 34 -20.91 61.38 13.32
N ASN A 35 -20.86 62.71 13.39
CA ASN A 35 -19.66 63.50 13.07
C ASN A 35 -19.01 64.06 14.34
N GLY A 36 -18.09 63.29 14.93
CA GLY A 36 -17.34 63.72 16.12
C GLY A 36 -16.17 64.64 15.75
N THR A 37 -15.75 65.48 16.69
CA THR A 37 -14.78 66.57 16.46
C THR A 37 -13.30 66.19 16.65
N THR A 38 -13.01 64.98 17.14
CA THR A 38 -11.65 64.46 17.42
C THR A 38 -11.39 63.14 16.67
N ALA A 39 -10.12 62.84 16.36
CA ALA A 39 -9.74 61.60 15.69
C ALA A 39 -9.75 60.37 16.63
N ASP A 40 -9.38 60.56 17.90
CA ASP A 40 -9.10 59.48 18.87
C ASP A 40 -10.30 59.07 19.73
N SER A 41 -11.53 59.36 19.30
CA SER A 41 -12.73 59.02 20.05
C SER A 41 -13.62 58.12 19.22
N PHE A 42 -14.03 57.00 19.81
CA PHE A 42 -15.04 56.12 19.24
C PHE A 42 -16.30 56.94 18.93
N LYS A 43 -16.76 56.87 17.69
CA LYS A 43 -18.04 57.46 17.25
C LYS A 43 -18.95 56.29 16.89
N GLY A 44 -20.13 56.19 17.49
CA GLY A 44 -20.96 55.03 17.27
C GLY A 44 -22.30 55.04 17.98
N ILE A 45 -22.94 53.87 17.94
CA ILE A 45 -24.16 53.56 18.67
C ILE A 45 -23.77 52.61 19.80
N GLU A 46 -24.16 52.94 21.02
CA GLU A 46 -23.95 52.14 22.23
C GLU A 46 -25.29 51.60 22.72
N PHE A 47 -25.28 50.36 23.18
CA PHE A 47 -26.44 49.67 23.74
C PHE A 47 -26.23 49.53 25.24
N ASP A 48 -26.66 50.55 25.99
CA ASP A 48 -26.45 50.62 27.43
C ASP A 48 -27.64 50.13 28.25
N HIS A 49 -27.35 49.55 29.41
CA HIS A 49 -28.33 49.33 30.46
C HIS A 49 -27.74 49.74 31.81
N ASN A 50 -28.41 50.67 32.49
CA ASN A 50 -28.02 51.19 33.81
C ASN A 50 -26.53 51.63 33.89
N GLY A 51 -26.02 52.27 32.84
CA GLY A 51 -24.65 52.78 32.78
C GLY A 51 -23.58 51.75 32.39
N THR A 52 -23.96 50.54 31.98
CA THR A 52 -23.07 49.53 31.42
C THR A 52 -23.38 49.33 29.94
N THR A 53 -22.36 49.33 29.09
CA THR A 53 -22.48 49.05 27.65
C THR A 53 -22.49 47.54 27.40
N TYR A 54 -23.60 47.02 26.90
CA TYR A 54 -23.80 45.60 26.59
C TYR A 54 -23.49 45.27 25.12
N GLY A 55 -23.31 46.28 24.30
CA GLY A 55 -22.79 46.14 22.95
C GLY A 55 -22.61 47.51 22.29
N SER A 56 -21.86 47.54 21.21
CA SER A 56 -21.65 48.77 20.46
C SER A 56 -21.38 48.52 18.99
N ILE A 57 -21.68 49.53 18.17
CA ILE A 57 -21.20 49.66 16.79
C ILE A 57 -20.46 50.98 16.73
N THR A 58 -19.13 50.95 16.77
CA THR A 58 -18.29 52.14 16.89
C THR A 58 -17.19 52.15 15.83
N HIS A 59 -16.75 53.35 15.44
CA HIS A 59 -15.60 53.54 14.57
C HIS A 59 -14.56 54.42 15.25
N ASN A 60 -13.30 54.00 15.22
CA ASN A 60 -12.17 54.78 15.71
C ASN A 60 -11.30 55.21 14.53
N GLN A 61 -11.24 56.51 14.25
CA GLN A 61 -10.44 57.03 13.12
C GLN A 61 -8.94 56.86 13.35
N GLY A 62 -8.47 56.98 14.60
CA GLY A 62 -7.05 56.82 14.93
C GLY A 62 -6.52 55.41 14.66
N ALA A 63 -7.35 54.38 14.86
CA ALA A 63 -7.02 52.97 14.59
C ALA A 63 -7.46 52.48 13.20
N GLY A 64 -8.49 53.10 12.62
CA GLY A 64 -9.11 52.67 11.35
C GLY A 64 -10.14 51.54 11.50
N ASP A 65 -10.47 51.15 12.73
CA ASP A 65 -11.32 49.99 13.02
C ASP A 65 -12.80 50.36 13.10
N LEU A 66 -13.65 49.54 12.46
CA LEU A 66 -15.07 49.40 12.79
C LEU A 66 -15.20 48.24 13.80
N THR A 67 -15.67 48.55 15.01
CA THR A 67 -15.87 47.56 16.06
C THR A 67 -17.35 47.26 16.20
N ILE A 68 -17.67 45.97 16.13
CA ILE A 68 -18.95 45.42 16.60
C ILE A 68 -18.59 44.60 17.84
N SER A 69 -19.11 44.99 18.99
CA SER A 69 -18.82 44.33 20.25
C SER A 69 -20.09 43.93 20.97
N SER A 70 -20.01 42.80 21.65
CA SER A 70 -20.89 42.43 22.75
C SER A 70 -20.10 42.61 24.06
N GLY A 71 -20.73 43.17 25.09
CA GLY A 71 -20.08 43.61 26.34
C GLY A 71 -19.58 42.46 27.24
N ASP A 72 -18.90 42.80 28.35
CA ASP A 72 -18.01 41.87 29.09
C ASP A 72 -18.57 41.30 30.43
N THR A 73 -19.88 41.37 30.73
CA THR A 73 -20.37 40.94 32.06
C THR A 73 -21.54 39.94 32.07
N GLY A 74 -21.26 38.63 32.11
CA GLY A 74 -22.17 37.59 32.66
C GLY A 74 -23.23 36.88 31.80
N TYR A 75 -23.41 37.16 30.49
CA TYR A 75 -24.53 36.58 29.69
C TYR A 75 -24.12 35.78 28.44
N GLY A 76 -22.91 35.21 28.39
CA GLY A 76 -22.47 34.31 27.31
C GLY A 76 -22.24 34.99 25.96
N TYR A 77 -22.06 36.31 25.98
CA TYR A 77 -21.97 37.23 24.84
C TYR A 77 -21.31 36.66 23.59
N PHE A 78 -22.11 36.57 22.55
CA PHE A 78 -21.69 36.20 21.21
C PHE A 78 -22.08 37.31 20.24
N ILE A 79 -21.32 37.46 19.17
CA ILE A 79 -21.75 38.22 18.00
C ILE A 79 -22.41 37.20 17.08
N ASN A 80 -23.72 37.31 16.81
CA ASN A 80 -24.40 36.44 15.86
C ASN A 80 -24.92 37.19 14.64
N PHE A 81 -24.92 36.47 13.53
CA PHE A 81 -25.44 36.91 12.24
C PHE A 81 -26.62 36.00 11.90
N LYS A 82 -27.79 36.61 11.68
CA LYS A 82 -29.02 35.89 11.40
C LYS A 82 -29.52 36.16 9.98
N THR A 83 -30.06 35.14 9.34
CA THR A 83 -30.82 35.23 8.10
C THR A 83 -32.16 34.55 8.32
N ASP A 84 -33.26 35.20 7.92
CA ASP A 84 -34.61 34.67 8.14
C ASP A 84 -34.85 34.25 9.62
N ASN A 85 -34.43 35.11 10.55
CA ASN A 85 -34.46 34.89 12.00
C ASN A 85 -33.69 33.67 12.54
N THR A 86 -32.94 32.97 11.70
CA THR A 86 -32.11 31.81 12.07
C THR A 86 -30.65 32.22 12.16
N GLU A 87 -29.93 31.75 13.18
CA GLU A 87 -28.50 32.00 13.33
C GLU A 87 -27.70 31.27 12.24
N ALA A 88 -27.02 32.03 11.39
CA ALA A 88 -26.20 31.52 10.30
C ALA A 88 -24.71 31.45 10.72
N MET A 89 -24.24 32.43 11.48
CA MET A 89 -22.86 32.52 11.97
C MET A 89 -22.83 33.14 13.37
N ARG A 90 -21.86 32.73 14.18
CA ARG A 90 -21.55 33.36 15.47
C ARG A 90 -20.06 33.44 15.75
N ILE A 91 -19.68 34.35 16.64
CA ILE A 91 -18.41 34.33 17.38
C ILE A 91 -18.78 34.18 18.85
N ASP A 92 -18.34 33.09 19.50
CA ASP A 92 -18.62 32.86 20.91
C ASP A 92 -17.74 33.71 21.84
N SER A 93 -18.01 33.67 23.15
CA SER A 93 -17.27 34.44 24.14
C SER A 93 -15.81 34.00 24.34
N SER A 94 -15.41 32.87 23.75
CA SER A 94 -14.02 32.40 23.74
C SER A 94 -13.29 32.78 22.44
N GLY A 95 -13.98 33.45 21.51
CA GLY A 95 -13.44 33.86 20.21
C GLY A 95 -13.57 32.81 19.11
N ASN A 96 -14.26 31.69 19.35
CA ASN A 96 -14.47 30.68 18.33
C ASN A 96 -15.60 31.07 17.38
N VAL A 97 -15.40 30.82 16.09
CA VAL A 97 -16.36 31.10 15.03
C VAL A 97 -17.19 29.85 14.73
N GLY A 98 -18.51 29.98 14.78
CA GLY A 98 -19.46 28.96 14.34
C GLY A 98 -20.17 29.38 13.06
N ILE A 99 -20.32 28.48 12.10
CA ILE A 99 -21.17 28.64 10.90
C ILE A 99 -22.12 27.43 10.86
N GLY A 100 -23.42 27.67 10.93
CA GLY A 100 -24.43 26.59 11.01
C GLY A 100 -24.38 25.76 12.31
N THR A 101 -23.72 26.26 13.36
CA THR A 101 -23.70 25.67 14.71
C THR A 101 -23.75 26.77 15.77
N ASP A 102 -24.42 26.47 16.89
CA ASP A 102 -24.54 27.36 18.05
C ASP A 102 -23.48 27.09 19.14
N SER A 103 -22.64 26.07 18.96
CA SER A 103 -21.72 25.56 19.99
C SER A 103 -20.28 25.35 19.47
N PRO A 104 -19.63 26.36 18.85
CA PRO A 104 -18.33 26.20 18.19
C PRO A 104 -17.20 25.76 19.13
N SER A 105 -17.23 26.17 20.41
CA SER A 105 -16.26 25.73 21.43
C SER A 105 -16.19 24.21 21.64
N THR A 106 -17.20 23.46 21.20
CA THR A 106 -17.18 21.99 21.18
C THR A 106 -16.18 21.42 20.17
N TYR A 107 -15.90 22.16 19.08
CA TYR A 107 -15.16 21.68 17.92
C TYR A 107 -13.83 22.42 17.67
N GLY A 108 -13.63 23.58 18.28
CA GLY A 108 -12.40 24.38 18.17
C GLY A 108 -12.65 25.80 17.67
N THR A 109 -11.60 26.48 17.17
CA THR A 109 -11.65 27.91 16.80
C THR A 109 -12.55 28.23 15.61
N LEU A 110 -12.71 27.30 14.66
CA LEU A 110 -13.66 27.43 13.57
C LEU A 110 -14.46 26.14 13.45
N ALA A 111 -15.77 26.24 13.64
CA ALA A 111 -16.71 25.14 13.49
C ALA A 111 -17.70 25.46 12.37
N VAL A 112 -17.77 24.61 11.36
CA VAL A 112 -18.71 24.75 10.24
C VAL A 112 -19.56 23.48 10.16
N SER A 113 -20.86 23.62 10.28
CA SER A 113 -21.83 22.52 10.29
C SER A 113 -22.91 22.77 9.24
N GLY A 114 -23.19 21.75 8.42
CA GLY A 114 -24.14 21.84 7.32
C GLY A 114 -24.12 20.58 6.46
N THR A 115 -24.85 20.61 5.34
CA THR A 115 -24.87 19.53 4.34
C THR A 115 -24.20 20.00 3.04
N GLY A 116 -23.73 19.04 2.22
CA GLY A 116 -23.00 19.34 0.99
C GLY A 116 -21.50 19.59 1.23
N SER A 117 -20.85 20.34 0.33
CA SER A 117 -19.45 20.74 0.49
C SER A 117 -19.32 21.83 1.56
N ILE A 118 -18.75 21.46 2.71
CA ILE A 118 -18.55 22.39 3.83
C ILE A 118 -17.45 23.41 3.52
N ILE A 119 -16.34 22.95 2.92
CA ILE A 119 -15.24 23.79 2.44
C ILE A 119 -15.03 23.46 0.97
N ASN A 120 -15.10 24.48 0.11
CA ASN A 120 -14.78 24.36 -1.30
C ASN A 120 -13.57 25.24 -1.61
N LEU A 121 -12.47 24.62 -2.05
CA LEU A 121 -11.23 25.30 -2.44
C LEU A 121 -11.11 25.28 -3.96
N THR A 122 -11.58 26.34 -4.60
CA THR A 122 -11.57 26.47 -6.07
C THR A 122 -10.43 27.38 -6.52
N ALA A 123 -9.48 26.85 -7.28
CA ALA A 123 -8.46 27.63 -7.97
C ALA A 123 -8.89 27.86 -9.43
N SER A 124 -8.71 29.07 -9.95
CA SER A 124 -8.96 29.39 -11.38
C SER A 124 -7.81 28.98 -12.30
N SER A 125 -6.66 28.63 -11.72
CA SER A 125 -5.45 28.11 -12.36
C SER A 125 -4.53 27.54 -11.29
N GLY A 126 -3.69 26.56 -11.63
CA GLY A 126 -2.75 25.98 -10.67
C GLY A 126 -3.42 25.03 -9.67
N THR A 127 -2.77 24.88 -8.53
CA THR A 127 -3.20 24.02 -7.42
C THR A 127 -4.11 24.74 -6.43
N SER A 128 -5.15 24.07 -5.95
CA SER A 128 -5.83 24.43 -4.70
C SER A 128 -5.34 23.54 -3.56
N ALA A 129 -5.12 24.11 -2.37
CA ALA A 129 -4.54 23.38 -1.25
C ALA A 129 -5.13 23.79 0.11
N LEU A 130 -5.18 22.81 1.02
CA LEU A 130 -5.36 23.03 2.44
C LEU A 130 -3.99 22.95 3.12
N GLY A 131 -3.54 24.06 3.69
CA GLY A 131 -2.24 24.15 4.36
C GLY A 131 -2.33 24.00 5.87
N PHE A 132 -1.36 23.29 6.44
CA PHE A 132 -1.21 23.12 7.88
C PHE A 132 0.03 23.87 8.35
N TRP A 133 -0.17 24.82 9.26
CA TRP A 133 0.85 25.77 9.71
C TRP A 133 1.08 25.65 11.21
N GLU A 134 2.31 25.89 11.64
CA GLU A 134 2.66 26.06 13.04
C GLU A 134 3.39 27.40 13.19
N SER A 135 2.70 28.36 13.83
CA SER A 135 3.10 29.77 13.87
C SER A 135 3.32 30.36 12.46
N SER A 136 4.58 30.51 12.04
CA SER A 136 4.99 31.03 10.72
C SER A 136 5.61 29.96 9.81
N THR A 137 5.65 28.71 10.27
CA THR A 137 6.24 27.59 9.52
C THR A 137 5.12 26.75 8.93
N SER A 138 5.08 26.67 7.60
CA SER A 138 4.23 25.69 6.94
C SER A 138 4.79 24.30 7.19
N ARG A 139 3.92 23.35 7.57
CA ARG A 139 4.31 21.98 7.89
C ARG A 139 4.07 21.05 6.71
N PHE A 140 2.87 21.10 6.12
CA PHE A 140 2.54 20.34 4.91
C PHE A 140 1.24 20.86 4.28
N PHE A 141 1.00 20.44 3.04
CA PHE A 141 -0.23 20.70 2.31
C PHE A 141 -0.89 19.40 1.84
N LEU A 142 -2.23 19.42 1.78
CA LEU A 142 -3.00 18.55 0.90
C LEU A 142 -3.42 19.40 -0.30
N ALA A 143 -3.04 18.97 -1.49
CA ALA A 143 -3.14 19.79 -2.69
C ALA A 143 -3.77 19.01 -3.85
N SER A 144 -4.49 19.72 -4.73
CA SER A 144 -4.79 19.21 -6.05
C SER A 144 -3.51 19.16 -6.90
N LEU A 145 -3.52 18.31 -7.93
CA LEU A 145 -2.47 18.33 -8.95
C LEU A 145 -2.67 19.52 -9.88
N ASP A 146 -1.60 20.17 -10.31
CA ASP A 146 -1.69 21.22 -11.32
C ASP A 146 -2.06 20.61 -12.68
N GLY A 147 -3.06 21.18 -13.34
CA GLY A 147 -3.53 20.74 -14.66
C GLY A 147 -4.12 19.33 -14.73
N SER A 148 -4.33 18.64 -13.59
CA SER A 148 -4.88 17.28 -13.56
C SER A 148 -5.74 17.03 -12.32
N HIS A 149 -6.61 16.02 -12.39
CA HIS A 149 -7.34 15.55 -11.21
C HIS A 149 -6.39 14.73 -10.31
N GLY A 150 -6.45 14.91 -9.00
CA GLY A 150 -5.72 14.06 -8.05
C GLY A 150 -5.46 14.75 -6.72
N LEU A 151 -4.68 14.07 -5.88
CA LEU A 151 -4.30 14.50 -4.54
C LEU A 151 -2.79 14.36 -4.35
N ALA A 152 -2.15 15.39 -3.83
CA ALA A 152 -0.74 15.36 -3.42
C ALA A 152 -0.59 15.72 -1.94
N PHE A 153 0.40 15.07 -1.32
CA PHE A 153 0.93 15.41 -0.01
C PHE A 153 2.28 16.10 -0.22
N ILE A 154 2.33 17.39 0.09
CA ILE A 154 3.46 18.25 -0.24
C ILE A 154 4.07 18.77 1.05
N ASP A 155 5.40 18.81 1.12
CA ASP A 155 6.12 19.45 2.22
C ASP A 155 5.69 20.92 2.39
N GLY A 156 5.81 21.44 3.61
CA GLY A 156 5.33 22.79 3.93
C GLY A 156 6.03 23.92 3.17
N ASP A 157 7.24 23.71 2.67
CA ASP A 157 7.93 24.67 1.80
C ASP A 157 7.53 24.55 0.32
N GLY A 158 6.66 23.60 -0.02
CA GLY A 158 6.21 23.34 -1.39
C GLY A 158 7.28 22.71 -2.28
N SER A 159 8.44 22.35 -1.73
CA SER A 159 9.61 21.93 -2.52
C SER A 159 9.54 20.49 -3.01
N SER A 160 8.80 19.63 -2.30
CA SER A 160 8.76 18.19 -2.55
C SER A 160 7.36 17.62 -2.39
N GLU A 161 6.89 16.93 -3.42
CA GLU A 161 5.76 16.00 -3.30
C GLU A 161 6.28 14.70 -2.66
N ARG A 162 5.67 14.27 -1.55
CA ARG A 162 6.06 13.03 -0.83
C ARG A 162 5.24 11.83 -1.27
N MET A 163 3.96 12.07 -1.54
CA MET A 163 3.00 11.06 -1.94
C MET A 163 1.94 11.70 -2.84
N ARG A 164 1.42 10.94 -3.81
CA ARG A 164 0.27 11.36 -4.60
C ARG A 164 -0.67 10.22 -4.93
N ILE A 165 -1.90 10.60 -5.27
CA ILE A 165 -2.87 9.77 -5.98
C ILE A 165 -3.18 10.50 -7.29
N ASP A 166 -2.84 9.89 -8.42
CA ASP A 166 -3.04 10.49 -9.73
C ASP A 166 -4.51 10.41 -10.20
N SER A 167 -4.82 11.03 -11.35
CA SER A 167 -6.15 11.01 -11.95
C SER A 167 -6.66 9.61 -12.32
N SER A 168 -5.76 8.64 -12.42
CA SER A 168 -6.04 7.23 -12.71
C SER A 168 -6.19 6.38 -11.45
N GLY A 169 -6.02 6.98 -10.25
CA GLY A 169 -6.12 6.31 -8.96
C GLY A 169 -4.85 5.58 -8.52
N ARG A 170 -3.71 5.80 -9.18
CA ARG A 170 -2.42 5.18 -8.80
C ARG A 170 -1.75 5.97 -7.68
N VAL A 171 -1.18 5.25 -6.73
CA VAL A 171 -0.46 5.81 -5.58
C VAL A 171 1.04 5.86 -5.89
N GLY A 172 1.62 7.06 -5.87
CA GLY A 172 3.07 7.27 -5.90
C GLY A 172 3.59 7.63 -4.51
N ILE A 173 4.69 7.02 -4.06
CA ILE A 173 5.47 7.44 -2.89
C ILE A 173 6.89 7.73 -3.37
N GLY A 174 7.34 8.98 -3.21
CA GLY A 174 8.63 9.45 -3.73
C GLY A 174 8.71 9.61 -5.26
N THR A 175 7.58 9.56 -5.97
CA THR A 175 7.49 9.80 -7.43
C THR A 175 6.23 10.58 -7.77
N ASP A 176 6.36 11.51 -8.72
CA ASP A 176 5.25 12.30 -9.28
C ASP A 176 4.56 11.59 -10.45
N SER A 177 5.12 10.48 -10.93
CA SER A 177 4.69 9.77 -12.14
C SER A 177 4.60 8.27 -11.86
N PRO A 178 3.62 7.83 -11.04
CA PRO A 178 3.44 6.40 -10.77
C PRO A 178 3.11 5.65 -12.06
N GLU A 179 3.80 4.54 -12.31
CA GLU A 179 3.58 3.72 -13.52
C GLU A 179 2.52 2.64 -13.25
N GLU A 180 2.45 2.13 -12.02
CA GLU A 180 1.55 1.09 -11.56
C GLU A 180 0.68 1.56 -10.38
N ILE A 181 -0.29 0.73 -9.95
CA ILE A 181 -1.23 1.05 -8.85
C ILE A 181 -0.52 1.56 -7.59
N LEU A 182 0.63 0.99 -7.26
CA LEU A 182 1.52 1.47 -6.22
C LEU A 182 2.95 1.54 -6.78
N HIS A 183 3.49 2.74 -6.94
CA HIS A 183 4.88 2.98 -7.31
C HIS A 183 5.61 3.63 -6.12
N ILE A 184 6.58 2.91 -5.54
CA ILE A 184 7.46 3.41 -4.49
C ILE A 184 8.83 3.64 -5.12
N ALA A 185 9.27 4.90 -5.17
CA ALA A 185 10.56 5.30 -5.71
C ALA A 185 11.42 5.92 -4.61
N ALA A 186 12.66 5.44 -4.49
CA ALA A 186 13.66 5.93 -3.56
C ALA A 186 15.07 5.75 -4.16
N ALA A 187 16.08 6.40 -3.56
CA ALA A 187 17.47 6.14 -3.94
C ALA A 187 17.86 4.68 -3.60
N SER A 188 18.73 4.08 -4.41
CA SER A 188 19.21 2.71 -4.15
C SER A 188 20.21 2.72 -3.00
N GLU A 189 20.02 1.78 -2.07
CA GLU A 189 20.91 1.59 -0.93
C GLU A 189 21.87 0.41 -1.12
N THR A 190 22.92 0.35 -0.30
CA THR A 190 23.81 -0.80 -0.18
C THR A 190 23.14 -1.99 0.52
N VAL A 191 23.63 -3.21 0.25
CA VAL A 191 23.15 -4.44 0.91
C VAL A 191 23.19 -4.30 2.43
N GLY A 192 22.05 -4.53 3.10
CA GLY A 192 21.90 -4.44 4.55
C GLY A 192 21.19 -3.17 5.06
N SER A 193 20.89 -2.20 4.20
CA SER A 193 19.98 -1.08 4.53
C SER A 193 18.51 -1.52 4.54
N ARG A 194 17.67 -0.81 5.31
CA ARG A 194 16.22 -1.10 5.47
C ARG A 194 15.33 -0.01 4.86
N ASP A 195 15.86 0.88 4.05
CA ASP A 195 15.08 1.91 3.36
C ASP A 195 14.31 1.29 2.19
N GLY A 196 13.07 0.89 2.48
CA GLY A 196 12.17 0.21 1.56
C GLY A 196 10.80 0.02 2.20
N VAL A 197 10.06 -1.03 1.80
CA VAL A 197 8.76 -1.34 2.41
C VAL A 197 8.98 -2.15 3.70
N LEU A 198 8.80 -1.52 4.86
CA LEU A 198 8.85 -2.21 6.15
C LEU A 198 7.51 -2.89 6.45
N LEU A 199 7.54 -4.23 6.55
CA LEU A 199 6.43 -5.04 7.05
C LEU A 199 6.78 -5.56 8.45
N GLN A 200 6.17 -5.02 9.49
CA GLN A 200 6.47 -5.38 10.88
C GLN A 200 5.28 -6.07 11.55
N SER A 201 5.50 -7.30 12.04
CA SER A 201 4.54 -7.95 12.94
C SER A 201 4.61 -7.33 14.33
N THR A 202 3.44 -7.09 14.93
CA THR A 202 3.29 -6.63 16.32
C THR A 202 2.95 -7.77 17.28
N SER A 203 2.91 -9.01 16.80
CA SER A 203 2.73 -10.19 17.66
C SER A 203 3.93 -10.39 18.58
N SER A 204 3.72 -11.04 19.72
CA SER A 204 4.82 -11.48 20.59
C SER A 204 5.86 -12.29 19.80
N ALA A 205 7.14 -12.09 20.10
CA ALA A 205 8.22 -12.85 19.48
C ALA A 205 8.01 -14.36 19.73
N ALA A 206 7.98 -15.15 18.66
CA ALA A 206 7.85 -16.60 18.70
C ALA A 206 8.41 -17.18 17.38
N ALA A 207 8.68 -18.48 17.35
CA ALA A 207 9.04 -19.14 16.10
C ALA A 207 7.89 -19.00 15.07
N ASP A 208 8.25 -18.91 13.79
CA ASP A 208 7.35 -18.83 12.65
C ASP A 208 6.42 -17.60 12.63
N THR A 209 6.72 -16.56 13.43
CA THR A 209 5.98 -15.30 13.38
C THR A 209 6.63 -14.31 12.41
N GLY A 210 5.79 -13.55 11.71
CA GLY A 210 6.18 -12.60 10.66
C GLY A 210 4.95 -12.14 9.87
N LEU A 211 5.12 -11.18 8.95
CA LEU A 211 4.06 -10.74 8.05
C LEU A 211 4.32 -11.25 6.62
N PRO A 212 3.31 -11.87 5.96
CA PRO A 212 3.39 -12.19 4.55
C PRO A 212 3.00 -11.00 3.65
N ILE A 213 3.60 -10.93 2.47
CA ILE A 213 2.93 -10.42 1.27
C ILE A 213 2.03 -11.53 0.76
N VAL A 214 0.72 -11.30 0.69
CA VAL A 214 -0.28 -12.30 0.29
C VAL A 214 -0.81 -11.95 -1.10
N PHE A 215 -0.82 -12.93 -1.99
CA PHE A 215 -1.43 -12.83 -3.31
C PHE A 215 -2.83 -13.43 -3.27
N THR A 216 -3.85 -12.61 -3.54
CA THR A 216 -5.26 -12.99 -3.44
C THR A 216 -6.00 -12.86 -4.76
N VAL A 217 -7.11 -13.59 -4.92
CA VAL A 217 -8.06 -13.42 -6.02
C VAL A 217 -9.49 -13.59 -5.52
N ASP A 218 -10.46 -13.01 -6.22
CA ASP A 218 -11.88 -13.39 -6.06
C ASP A 218 -12.12 -14.73 -6.77
N ILE A 219 -12.51 -15.77 -6.02
CA ILE A 219 -12.88 -17.08 -6.57
C ILE A 219 -14.41 -17.29 -6.65
N GLY A 220 -15.20 -16.25 -6.38
CA GLY A 220 -16.65 -16.32 -6.22
C GLY A 220 -17.10 -16.85 -4.85
N GLY A 221 -18.41 -16.92 -4.63
CA GLY A 221 -18.98 -17.61 -3.45
C GLY A 221 -18.63 -17.02 -2.08
N ALA A 222 -18.78 -15.70 -1.90
CA ALA A 222 -18.42 -14.96 -0.67
C ALA A 222 -16.92 -14.96 -0.30
N HIS A 223 -16.04 -15.24 -1.28
CA HIS A 223 -14.59 -15.18 -1.12
C HIS A 223 -13.92 -14.16 -2.06
N PRO A 224 -14.18 -12.84 -1.89
CA PRO A 224 -13.63 -11.80 -2.76
C PRO A 224 -12.10 -11.62 -2.62
N ASN A 225 -11.50 -12.11 -1.54
CA ASN A 225 -10.06 -11.98 -1.24
C ASN A 225 -9.47 -13.34 -0.82
N TYR A 226 -9.53 -14.34 -1.69
CA TYR A 226 -9.04 -15.68 -1.40
C TYR A 226 -7.51 -15.75 -1.58
N GLY A 227 -6.77 -16.15 -0.54
CA GLY A 227 -5.31 -16.26 -0.57
C GLY A 227 -4.82 -17.45 -1.40
N LEU A 228 -4.07 -17.17 -2.47
CA LEU A 228 -3.48 -18.17 -3.35
C LEU A 228 -2.04 -18.51 -2.99
N ALA A 229 -1.27 -17.52 -2.53
CA ALA A 229 0.14 -17.69 -2.21
C ALA A 229 0.62 -16.58 -1.29
N SER A 230 1.78 -16.79 -0.68
CA SER A 230 2.46 -15.74 0.08
C SER A 230 3.98 -15.86 0.06
N ILE A 231 4.62 -14.73 0.31
CA ILE A 231 6.06 -14.63 0.59
C ILE A 231 6.20 -13.95 1.95
N ALA A 232 6.97 -14.53 2.86
CA ALA A 232 7.11 -14.00 4.21
C ALA A 232 8.53 -14.14 4.74
N GLY A 233 8.99 -13.12 5.47
CA GLY A 233 10.09 -13.26 6.41
C GLY A 233 9.54 -13.67 7.77
N ARG A 234 10.08 -14.71 8.38
CA ARG A 234 9.61 -15.21 9.68
C ARG A 234 10.78 -15.50 10.61
N LYS A 235 10.55 -15.38 11.92
CA LYS A 235 11.53 -15.75 12.94
C LYS A 235 11.75 -17.26 12.94
N GLU A 236 13.01 -17.70 12.96
CA GLU A 236 13.35 -19.12 12.88
C GLU A 236 13.23 -19.84 14.22
N SER A 237 13.47 -19.13 15.31
CA SER A 237 13.61 -19.70 16.65
C SER A 237 12.57 -19.13 17.62
N GLY A 238 12.24 -19.90 18.66
CA GLY A 238 11.38 -19.45 19.75
C GLY A 238 12.06 -18.54 20.77
N THR A 239 13.39 -18.34 20.69
CA THR A 239 14.15 -17.54 21.66
C THR A 239 13.75 -16.06 21.60
N VAL A 240 13.40 -15.46 22.74
CA VAL A 240 12.85 -14.09 22.85
C VAL A 240 13.74 -13.10 23.61
N ASP A 241 15.00 -13.45 23.86
CA ASP A 241 15.94 -12.64 24.65
C ASP A 241 16.62 -11.51 23.86
N GLY A 242 16.23 -11.31 22.60
CA GLY A 242 16.82 -10.31 21.70
C GLY A 242 18.23 -10.66 21.19
N SER A 243 18.79 -11.81 21.60
CA SER A 243 20.08 -12.30 21.11
C SER A 243 19.95 -13.09 19.80
N ASP A 244 18.74 -13.59 19.53
CA ASP A 244 18.43 -14.42 18.37
C ASP A 244 17.47 -13.70 17.40
N ALA A 245 18.08 -13.03 16.43
CA ALA A 245 17.41 -12.38 15.31
C ALA A 245 17.35 -13.26 14.06
N ALA A 246 17.63 -14.57 14.16
CA ALA A 246 17.59 -15.47 13.02
C ALA A 246 16.18 -15.53 12.43
N GLY A 247 16.11 -15.35 11.12
CA GLY A 247 14.88 -15.46 10.35
C GLY A 247 15.13 -16.16 9.03
N TYR A 248 14.04 -16.67 8.46
CA TYR A 248 14.04 -17.35 7.16
C TYR A 248 13.09 -16.66 6.20
N LEU A 249 13.36 -16.80 4.91
CA LEU A 249 12.44 -16.41 3.83
C LEU A 249 11.60 -17.64 3.43
N GLN A 250 10.30 -17.47 3.38
CA GLN A 250 9.33 -18.51 3.05
C GLN A 250 8.57 -18.17 1.77
N PHE A 251 8.38 -19.18 0.92
CA PHE A 251 7.42 -19.19 -0.18
C PHE A 251 6.34 -20.24 0.12
N ALA A 252 5.09 -19.82 0.07
CA ALA A 252 3.96 -20.66 0.40
C ALA A 252 2.85 -20.55 -0.66
N THR A 253 2.17 -21.65 -0.92
CA THR A 253 1.05 -21.71 -1.89
C THR A 253 -0.15 -22.41 -1.28
N GLY A 254 -1.33 -22.01 -1.72
CA GLY A 254 -2.60 -22.64 -1.40
C GLY A 254 -2.72 -24.04 -2.01
N ASN A 255 -3.30 -24.98 -1.27
CA ASN A 255 -3.90 -26.20 -1.82
C ASN A 255 -5.40 -25.93 -2.13
N THR A 256 -6.06 -26.81 -2.88
CA THR A 256 -7.51 -26.84 -3.12
C THR A 256 -8.35 -26.76 -1.83
N GLY A 257 -7.78 -27.14 -0.68
CA GLY A 257 -8.39 -26.99 0.65
C GLY A 257 -8.23 -25.61 1.30
N GLY A 258 -7.63 -24.63 0.63
CA GLY A 258 -7.51 -23.23 1.07
C GLY A 258 -6.41 -22.91 2.06
N ALA A 259 -5.70 -23.91 2.59
CA ALA A 259 -4.53 -23.68 3.44
C ALA A 259 -3.33 -23.24 2.59
N ILE A 260 -2.72 -22.12 2.96
CA ILE A 260 -1.42 -21.68 2.44
C ILE A 260 -0.32 -22.39 3.23
N GLU A 261 0.43 -23.26 2.56
CA GLU A 261 1.47 -24.09 3.16
C GLU A 261 2.84 -23.75 2.58
N GLU A 262 3.88 -23.84 3.41
CA GLU A 262 5.27 -23.73 2.97
C GLU A 262 5.58 -24.75 1.87
N LYS A 263 6.20 -24.27 0.79
CA LYS A 263 6.72 -25.12 -0.30
C LYS A 263 8.21 -24.96 -0.49
N MET A 264 8.75 -23.78 -0.21
CA MET A 264 10.18 -23.49 -0.26
C MET A 264 10.58 -22.53 0.86
N ARG A 265 11.80 -22.69 1.37
CA ARG A 265 12.44 -21.71 2.26
C ARG A 265 13.91 -21.48 1.97
N ILE A 266 14.41 -20.36 2.46
CA ILE A 266 15.84 -20.07 2.67
C ILE A 266 16.02 -19.79 4.17
N ASP A 267 16.71 -20.68 4.88
CA ASP A 267 16.94 -20.55 6.33
C ASP A 267 17.97 -19.45 6.67
N SER A 268 18.18 -19.14 7.97
CA SER A 268 19.15 -18.12 8.38
C SER A 268 20.61 -18.50 8.09
N SER A 269 20.88 -19.79 7.84
CA SER A 269 22.18 -20.30 7.41
C SER A 269 22.38 -20.25 5.89
N GLY A 270 21.34 -19.85 5.13
CA GLY A 270 21.36 -19.74 3.68
C GLY A 270 21.00 -21.02 2.92
N ASN A 271 20.49 -22.06 3.57
CA ASN A 271 20.10 -23.30 2.91
C ASN A 271 18.70 -23.21 2.29
N VAL A 272 18.56 -23.74 1.07
CA VAL A 272 17.28 -23.84 0.35
C VAL A 272 16.61 -25.17 0.66
N GLY A 273 15.45 -25.13 1.29
CA GLY A 273 14.57 -26.29 1.44
C GLY A 273 13.44 -26.24 0.40
N ILE A 274 13.20 -27.33 -0.33
CA ILE A 274 11.99 -27.53 -1.14
C ILE A 274 11.24 -28.72 -0.57
N GLY A 275 10.02 -28.51 -0.07
CA GLY A 275 9.22 -29.53 0.60
C GLY A 275 9.76 -29.99 1.97
N THR A 276 10.68 -29.23 2.57
CA THR A 276 11.16 -29.41 3.95
C THR A 276 11.33 -28.05 4.63
N SER A 277 10.96 -27.98 5.91
CA SER A 277 11.19 -26.81 6.77
C SER A 277 12.54 -26.88 7.51
N SER A 278 13.28 -27.98 7.37
CA SER A 278 14.59 -28.17 8.01
C SER A 278 15.61 -28.68 6.98
N PRO A 279 16.08 -27.82 6.07
CA PRO A 279 17.13 -28.18 5.13
C PRO A 279 18.42 -28.53 5.89
N THR A 280 19.03 -29.66 5.56
CA THR A 280 20.29 -30.14 6.17
C THR A 280 21.49 -30.00 5.22
N ALA A 281 21.25 -29.45 4.04
CA ALA A 281 22.21 -29.16 3.00
C ALA A 281 21.78 -27.90 2.25
N GLN A 282 22.70 -27.27 1.53
CA GLN A 282 22.46 -26.02 0.77
C GLN A 282 21.25 -26.09 -0.16
N LEU A 283 20.97 -27.27 -0.74
CA LEU A 283 19.71 -27.57 -1.40
C LEU A 283 19.20 -28.92 -0.87
N HIS A 284 18.15 -28.87 -0.07
CA HIS A 284 17.44 -30.06 0.40
C HIS A 284 16.06 -30.11 -0.26
N VAL A 285 15.95 -30.93 -1.31
CA VAL A 285 14.64 -31.27 -1.88
C VAL A 285 14.13 -32.51 -1.18
N SER A 286 13.06 -32.36 -0.42
CA SER A 286 12.35 -33.43 0.26
C SER A 286 10.94 -33.47 -0.27
N THR A 287 10.45 -34.67 -0.54
CA THR A 287 9.05 -34.88 -0.88
C THR A 287 8.43 -35.77 0.20
N ALA A 288 7.12 -35.67 0.41
CA ALA A 288 6.40 -36.74 1.08
C ALA A 288 6.68 -38.08 0.34
N ALA A 289 6.63 -39.20 1.07
CA ALA A 289 6.96 -40.52 0.55
C ALA A 289 6.31 -40.77 -0.84
N GLY A 290 7.13 -40.97 -1.87
CA GLY A 290 6.67 -41.28 -3.24
C GLY A 290 6.84 -40.19 -4.29
N GLY A 291 7.30 -38.97 -3.94
CA GLY A 291 7.83 -38.02 -4.91
C GLY A 291 9.33 -38.28 -5.14
N GLY A 292 9.83 -38.17 -6.37
CA GLY A 292 11.27 -38.02 -6.56
C GLY A 292 11.66 -36.62 -6.09
N ALA A 293 12.67 -36.49 -5.22
CA ALA A 293 13.33 -35.21 -4.94
C ALA A 293 13.91 -34.56 -6.22
N ILE A 294 14.09 -35.38 -7.27
CA ILE A 294 14.58 -35.03 -8.60
C ILE A 294 13.58 -35.59 -9.62
N SER A 295 13.00 -34.75 -10.49
CA SER A 295 12.13 -35.20 -11.59
C SER A 295 12.70 -34.82 -12.95
N VAL A 296 12.49 -35.74 -13.90
CA VAL A 296 13.07 -35.85 -15.24
C VAL A 296 12.12 -35.28 -16.28
N GLY A 297 12.57 -34.26 -17.01
CA GLY A 297 11.87 -33.74 -18.20
C GLY A 297 12.47 -34.28 -19.50
N GLY A 298 11.64 -34.71 -20.45
CA GLY A 298 12.06 -34.99 -21.82
C GLY A 298 11.99 -33.73 -22.69
N ASN A 299 12.97 -33.51 -23.57
CA ASN A 299 12.98 -32.40 -24.53
C ASN A 299 11.95 -32.65 -25.64
N ALA A 300 10.98 -31.73 -25.80
CA ALA A 300 9.96 -31.78 -26.85
C ALA A 300 10.53 -31.83 -28.28
N ASN A 301 11.81 -31.51 -28.47
CA ASN A 301 12.47 -31.52 -29.78
C ASN A 301 13.40 -32.73 -30.04
N THR A 302 13.73 -33.61 -29.07
CA THR A 302 14.71 -34.71 -29.30
C THR A 302 14.54 -36.01 -28.49
N GLN A 303 13.34 -36.38 -28.03
CA GLN A 303 12.97 -37.78 -27.62
C GLN A 303 13.89 -38.53 -26.60
N TYR A 304 14.69 -37.87 -25.76
CA TYR A 304 15.35 -38.52 -24.61
C TYR A 304 14.55 -38.32 -23.31
N GLN A 305 14.51 -39.34 -22.45
CA GLN A 305 13.93 -39.27 -21.09
C GLN A 305 14.90 -39.96 -20.13
N TYR A 306 15.42 -39.30 -19.09
CA TYR A 306 16.42 -39.92 -18.21
C TYR A 306 16.46 -39.39 -16.76
N ILE A 307 16.57 -40.32 -15.81
CA ILE A 307 16.87 -40.05 -14.40
C ILE A 307 18.37 -40.12 -14.21
N ASN A 308 18.94 -39.00 -13.77
CA ASN A 308 20.30 -39.00 -13.28
C ASN A 308 20.25 -39.43 -11.82
N LEU A 309 20.85 -40.58 -11.55
CA LEU A 309 21.05 -41.06 -10.20
C LEU A 309 22.48 -40.81 -9.80
N GLY A 310 22.60 -40.20 -8.63
CA GLY A 310 23.85 -39.62 -8.23
C GLY A 310 24.02 -38.26 -8.85
N SER A 311 25.14 -37.71 -8.48
CA SER A 311 25.55 -36.46 -8.97
C SER A 311 26.63 -36.94 -10.00
N PRO A 312 26.50 -36.74 -11.32
CA PRO A 312 25.79 -35.70 -12.04
C PRO A 312 25.67 -34.45 -11.19
N ILE A 313 26.57 -34.17 -10.21
CA ILE A 313 28.05 -34.23 -9.83
C ILE A 313 28.83 -35.44 -9.09
N GLY A 314 29.99 -35.96 -9.57
CA GLY A 314 30.87 -36.88 -8.78
C GLY A 314 32.06 -37.68 -9.41
N GLY A 315 32.34 -37.64 -10.72
CA GLY A 315 33.15 -38.58 -11.59
C GLY A 315 32.49 -39.81 -12.38
N GLU A 316 31.57 -39.67 -13.32
CA GLU A 316 31.01 -38.40 -13.48
C GLU A 316 30.19 -38.03 -12.28
N LYS A 317 29.88 -38.84 -11.21
CA LYS A 317 30.09 -40.27 -10.79
C LYS A 317 28.67 -40.74 -10.72
N GLY A 318 28.10 -41.15 -11.83
CA GLY A 318 26.73 -41.60 -11.78
C GLY A 318 26.20 -42.11 -13.08
N TRP A 319 24.93 -42.45 -12.96
CA TRP A 319 24.27 -43.29 -13.91
C TRP A 319 23.11 -42.48 -14.47
N GLN A 320 23.17 -42.27 -15.77
CA GLN A 320 22.00 -41.85 -16.50
C GLN A 320 21.19 -43.09 -16.81
N ILE A 321 19.98 -43.12 -16.29
CA ILE A 321 19.03 -44.19 -16.52
C ILE A 321 17.95 -43.62 -17.39
N GLY A 322 17.91 -44.01 -18.67
CA GLY A 322 17.04 -43.34 -19.62
C GLY A 322 16.65 -44.13 -20.83
N ARG A 323 15.81 -43.50 -21.65
CA ARG A 323 15.40 -43.95 -22.97
C ARG A 323 16.04 -43.07 -24.03
N ALA A 324 16.58 -43.71 -25.05
CA ALA A 324 17.29 -43.06 -26.14
C ALA A 324 16.31 -42.47 -27.16
N ALA A 325 16.69 -41.36 -27.78
CA ALA A 325 15.98 -40.81 -28.93
C ALA A 325 16.02 -41.75 -30.14
N SER A 326 15.10 -41.57 -31.10
CA SER A 326 15.06 -42.35 -32.36
C SER A 326 16.28 -42.14 -33.28
N THR A 327 17.13 -41.15 -33.00
CA THR A 327 18.37 -40.85 -33.74
C THR A 327 19.63 -40.99 -32.90
N ALA A 328 19.54 -41.64 -31.73
CA ALA A 328 20.63 -41.77 -30.78
C ALA A 328 21.81 -42.61 -31.32
N THR A 329 23.04 -42.15 -31.09
CA THR A 329 24.28 -42.90 -31.34
C THR A 329 24.88 -43.51 -30.06
N MET A 330 24.49 -43.00 -28.90
CA MET A 330 25.05 -43.34 -27.57
C MET A 330 24.26 -44.42 -26.82
N ALA A 331 23.20 -44.92 -27.43
CA ALA A 331 22.35 -46.02 -26.96
C ALA A 331 21.50 -46.47 -28.15
N PRO A 332 20.97 -47.70 -28.17
CA PRO A 332 20.08 -48.14 -29.24
C PRO A 332 18.93 -47.16 -29.41
N ALA A 333 18.71 -46.68 -30.64
CA ALA A 333 17.67 -45.69 -30.92
C ALA A 333 16.30 -46.16 -30.37
N GLY A 334 15.64 -45.32 -29.57
CA GLY A 334 14.36 -45.65 -28.93
C GLY A 334 14.44 -46.64 -27.76
N GLY A 335 15.62 -47.21 -27.48
CA GLY A 335 15.86 -48.25 -26.49
C GLY A 335 16.17 -47.73 -25.08
N PHE A 336 16.19 -48.65 -24.11
CA PHE A 336 16.58 -48.38 -22.73
C PHE A 336 18.10 -48.37 -22.60
N TYR A 337 18.62 -47.52 -21.73
CA TYR A 337 20.02 -47.56 -21.37
C TYR A 337 20.25 -47.21 -19.90
N ILE A 338 21.29 -47.83 -19.39
CA ILE A 338 22.03 -47.37 -18.23
C ILE A 338 23.38 -46.96 -18.80
N TYR A 339 23.51 -45.66 -18.94
CA TYR A 339 24.65 -45.04 -19.55
C TYR A 339 25.58 -44.66 -18.42
N ASP A 340 26.77 -45.27 -18.46
CA ASP A 340 27.87 -44.79 -17.68
C ASP A 340 28.37 -43.55 -18.39
N MET A 341 27.98 -42.44 -17.79
CA MET A 341 28.33 -41.16 -18.35
C MET A 341 29.85 -40.88 -18.18
N GLU A 342 30.56 -41.58 -17.27
CA GLU A 342 32.03 -41.44 -17.07
C GLU A 342 32.84 -42.03 -18.24
N GLY A 343 32.62 -43.30 -18.59
CA GLY A 343 33.33 -43.96 -19.68
C GLY A 343 32.85 -43.53 -21.07
N GLN A 344 31.80 -42.71 -21.15
CA GLN A 344 30.95 -42.52 -22.34
C GLN A 344 30.55 -43.84 -22.98
N THR A 345 30.29 -44.80 -22.11
CA THR A 345 29.95 -46.14 -22.54
C THR A 345 28.57 -46.49 -22.05
N THR A 346 27.86 -47.18 -22.92
CA THR A 346 26.59 -47.78 -22.56
C THR A 346 26.92 -49.10 -21.90
N GLY A 347 27.08 -49.07 -20.58
CA GLY A 347 27.36 -50.29 -19.82
C GLY A 347 26.27 -51.33 -20.04
N PHE A 348 25.02 -50.86 -20.12
CA PHE A 348 23.87 -51.71 -20.40
C PHE A 348 22.84 -50.98 -21.27
N CYS A 349 22.31 -51.65 -22.27
CA CYS A 349 21.15 -51.18 -23.01
C CYS A 349 20.25 -52.33 -23.47
N ILE A 350 19.03 -51.97 -23.84
CA ILE A 350 18.07 -52.86 -24.48
C ILE A 350 17.54 -52.12 -25.71
N ASP A 351 17.68 -52.72 -26.88
CA ASP A 351 17.13 -52.14 -28.10
C ASP A 351 15.60 -52.31 -28.18
N THR A 352 14.99 -51.72 -29.21
CA THR A 352 13.53 -51.81 -29.43
C THR A 352 13.05 -53.21 -29.84
N SER A 353 13.96 -54.12 -30.19
CA SER A 353 13.68 -55.52 -30.54
C SER A 353 13.85 -56.47 -29.35
N GLY A 354 14.28 -55.96 -28.18
CA GLY A 354 14.45 -56.72 -26.95
C GLY A 354 15.83 -57.35 -26.79
N ASN A 355 16.78 -57.01 -27.65
CA ASN A 355 18.14 -57.50 -27.54
C ASN A 355 18.91 -56.69 -26.49
N ILE A 356 19.66 -57.41 -25.66
CA ILE A 356 20.43 -56.83 -24.57
C ILE A 356 21.85 -56.57 -25.05
N GLY A 357 22.27 -55.31 -24.97
CA GLY A 357 23.65 -54.88 -25.17
C GLY A 357 24.34 -54.69 -23.82
N ILE A 358 25.51 -55.28 -23.64
CA ILE A 358 26.43 -54.96 -22.53
C ILE A 358 27.73 -54.46 -23.15
N GLY A 359 28.06 -53.17 -22.94
CA GLY A 359 29.21 -52.51 -23.57
C GLY A 359 29.08 -52.28 -25.08
N THR A 360 27.88 -52.42 -25.64
CA THR A 360 27.57 -52.14 -27.05
C THR A 360 26.22 -51.46 -27.17
N THR A 361 26.06 -50.56 -28.13
CA THR A 361 24.81 -49.84 -28.42
C THR A 361 24.03 -50.43 -29.59
N SER A 362 24.54 -51.49 -30.21
CA SER A 362 23.92 -52.16 -31.38
C SER A 362 23.90 -53.68 -31.20
N PRO A 363 23.07 -54.20 -30.28
CA PRO A 363 22.93 -55.63 -30.08
C PRO A 363 22.27 -56.30 -31.30
N SER A 364 22.85 -57.40 -31.82
CA SER A 364 22.38 -58.08 -33.05
C SER A 364 21.74 -59.46 -32.78
N THR A 365 21.79 -59.89 -31.53
CA THR A 365 21.21 -61.14 -31.02
C THR A 365 20.68 -60.87 -29.62
N LEU A 366 19.85 -61.77 -29.07
CA LEU A 366 19.17 -61.57 -27.78
C LEU A 366 20.10 -61.10 -26.65
N LEU A 367 21.35 -61.56 -26.63
CA LEU A 367 22.39 -61.03 -25.76
C LEU A 367 23.66 -60.81 -26.55
N HIS A 368 24.05 -59.55 -26.69
CA HIS A 368 25.28 -59.13 -27.34
C HIS A 368 26.17 -58.42 -26.31
N VAL A 369 27.33 -59.00 -26.02
CA VAL A 369 28.35 -58.39 -25.16
C VAL A 369 29.48 -57.88 -26.05
N GLY A 370 29.75 -56.57 -26.00
CA GLY A 370 30.81 -55.90 -26.77
C GLY A 370 32.20 -56.10 -26.16
N GLY A 371 32.58 -57.33 -25.83
CA GLY A 371 33.83 -57.65 -25.14
C GLY A 371 34.00 -59.13 -24.84
N VAL A 372 35.03 -59.48 -24.07
CA VAL A 372 35.31 -60.87 -23.69
C VAL A 372 34.39 -61.32 -22.57
N ILE A 373 33.75 -62.49 -22.74
CA ILE A 373 32.91 -63.13 -21.72
C ILE A 373 33.70 -64.25 -21.05
N THR A 374 33.86 -64.20 -19.72
CA THR A 374 34.41 -65.31 -18.91
C THR A 374 33.29 -65.89 -18.05
N ALA A 375 32.98 -67.19 -18.19
CA ALA A 375 31.87 -67.84 -17.47
C ALA A 375 32.29 -69.20 -16.88
N ALA A 376 31.87 -69.47 -15.63
CA ALA A 376 32.33 -70.63 -14.83
C ALA A 376 31.62 -71.96 -15.18
N GLY A 377 30.61 -71.90 -16.03
CA GLY A 377 29.83 -73.05 -16.47
C GLY A 377 28.90 -72.58 -17.56
N TYR A 378 29.34 -72.68 -18.80
CA TYR A 378 28.48 -72.45 -19.94
C TYR A 378 28.17 -73.80 -20.58
N ASN A 379 26.90 -74.16 -20.55
CA ASN A 379 26.39 -75.19 -21.44
C ASN A 379 26.20 -74.55 -22.81
N LEU A 380 27.24 -74.57 -23.63
CA LEU A 380 27.06 -74.32 -25.06
C LEU A 380 26.39 -75.56 -25.66
N SER A 381 25.12 -75.43 -26.05
CA SER A 381 24.38 -76.48 -26.74
C SER A 381 24.85 -76.70 -28.19
N SER A 382 25.56 -75.74 -28.77
CA SER A 382 26.19 -75.86 -30.10
C SER A 382 27.23 -74.76 -30.32
N LEU A 383 28.36 -75.10 -30.97
CA LEU A 383 29.36 -74.14 -31.45
C LEU A 383 29.32 -74.16 -32.99
N SER A 384 28.92 -73.06 -33.63
CA SER A 384 29.05 -72.90 -35.09
C SER A 384 30.37 -72.18 -35.37
N THR A 385 31.29 -72.77 -36.11
CA THR A 385 32.50 -72.07 -36.56
C THR A 385 32.12 -70.96 -37.55
N LEU A 386 32.59 -69.74 -37.30
CA LEU A 386 32.40 -68.57 -38.16
C LEU A 386 32.99 -68.80 -39.57
N PRO A 387 32.33 -68.32 -40.65
CA PRO A 387 33.02 -67.93 -41.88
C PRO A 387 33.69 -66.56 -41.76
#